data_AF-A0AAU7MDA8-F1
#
_entry.id   AF-A0AAU7MDA8-F1
#
_cell.length_a   1.000
_cell.length_b   1.000
_cell.length_c   1.000
_cell.angle_alpha   90.00
_cell.angle_beta   90.00
_cell.angle_gamma   90.00
#
_symmetry.space_group_name_H-M   'P 1'
#
loop_
_entity.id
_entity.type
_entity.pdbx_description
1 polymer ?
#
loop_
_entity_poly.entity_id
_entity_poly.type
_entity_poly.pdbx_seq_one_letter_code
_entity_poly.pdbx_strand_id
1 'polypeptide(L)'
;MRWLRRLLGGNPVQLDSARQQALLRELRQRYGAHAQVRFSDQVDAAARLLDGDDGLVVAVRVVSEAADEAYADLRAQAHDVQLRTGRRLVVHRRNYRPLWKEAGPALRWPLFTLPGGFHPYVQVAAAVVVVGGGASRLDKVTDPRPLVTRLFELLDLTTAGWEYGRVRVDTDAAALVERLNTTVGRVLAAMDDPPRLPPPVRELMRRNNALDVHDPSRPRVVGTINLGARMREVLLA
;
A
#
# COMPACT_ATOMS: atom_id res chain seq x y z
N MET A 1 -6.65 -24.43 -21.14
CA MET A 1 -7.92 -24.88 -20.52
C MET A 1 -7.72 -25.40 -19.08
N ARG A 2 -7.25 -24.54 -18.16
CA ARG A 2 -7.15 -24.84 -16.71
C ARG A 2 -8.15 -24.04 -15.85
N TRP A 3 -8.65 -22.90 -16.35
CA TRP A 3 -9.70 -22.11 -15.69
C TRP A 3 -10.96 -22.96 -15.46
N LEU A 4 -11.42 -23.72 -16.46
CA LEU A 4 -12.59 -24.59 -16.34
C LEU A 4 -12.42 -25.75 -15.33
N ARG A 5 -11.17 -26.22 -15.10
CA ARG A 5 -10.90 -27.22 -14.03
C ARG A 5 -10.88 -26.59 -12.63
N ARG A 6 -10.57 -25.30 -12.48
CA ARG A 6 -10.66 -24.58 -11.18
C ARG A 6 -12.11 -24.25 -10.82
N LEU A 7 -12.97 -23.92 -11.80
CA LEU A 7 -14.41 -23.70 -11.60
C LEU A 7 -15.18 -24.95 -11.17
N LEU A 8 -14.70 -26.14 -11.55
CA LEU A 8 -15.39 -27.42 -11.31
C LEU A 8 -14.77 -28.25 -10.18
N GLY A 9 -13.65 -27.84 -9.58
CA GLY A 9 -12.89 -28.65 -8.62
C GLY A 9 -12.30 -27.93 -7.42
N GLY A 10 -12.55 -26.62 -7.25
CA GLY A 10 -12.19 -25.90 -6.03
C GLY A 10 -13.31 -26.01 -5.00
N ASN A 11 -13.03 -26.55 -3.82
CA ASN A 11 -13.95 -26.41 -2.68
C ASN A 11 -14.31 -24.93 -2.53
N PRO A 12 -15.60 -24.57 -2.60
CA PRO A 12 -16.02 -23.18 -2.48
C PRO A 12 -15.55 -22.65 -1.13
N VAL A 13 -14.79 -21.55 -1.16
CA VAL A 13 -14.41 -20.82 0.05
C VAL A 13 -15.69 -20.22 0.62
N GLN A 14 -16.06 -20.63 1.83
CA GLN A 14 -17.20 -20.06 2.53
C GLN A 14 -16.78 -18.70 3.11
N LEU A 15 -17.22 -17.63 2.44
CA LEU A 15 -17.00 -16.25 2.86
C LEU A 15 -18.20 -15.77 3.68
N ASP A 16 -17.93 -15.22 4.86
CA ASP A 16 -18.94 -14.68 5.77
C ASP A 16 -18.83 -13.16 5.85
N SER A 17 -19.79 -12.47 5.22
CA SER A 17 -19.84 -11.00 5.20
C SER A 17 -20.03 -10.37 6.58
N ALA A 18 -20.74 -11.04 7.50
CA ALA A 18 -20.92 -10.56 8.87
C ALA A 18 -19.60 -10.64 9.65
N ARG A 19 -18.87 -11.74 9.48
CA ARG A 19 -17.52 -11.90 10.04
C ARG A 19 -16.55 -10.86 9.45
N GLN A 20 -16.54 -10.65 8.14
CA GLN A 20 -15.71 -9.64 7.48
C GLN A 20 -15.98 -8.23 8.03
N GLN A 21 -17.25 -7.88 8.24
CA GLN A 21 -17.62 -6.58 8.81
C GLN A 21 -17.25 -6.48 10.30
N ALA A 22 -17.30 -7.58 11.05
CA ALA A 22 -16.82 -7.62 12.43
C ALA A 22 -15.30 -7.40 12.50
N LEU A 23 -14.53 -8.15 11.70
CA LEU A 23 -13.07 -8.00 11.58
C LEU A 23 -12.67 -6.58 11.19
N LEU A 24 -13.34 -5.98 10.20
CA LEU A 24 -13.06 -4.62 9.76
C LEU A 24 -13.32 -3.58 10.86
N ARG A 25 -14.43 -3.71 11.59
CA ARG A 25 -14.74 -2.82 12.73
C ARG A 25 -13.71 -2.97 13.84
N GLU A 26 -13.38 -4.21 14.19
CA GLU A 26 -12.40 -4.52 15.23
C GLU A 26 -11.01 -3.98 14.88
N LEU A 27 -10.58 -4.14 13.62
CA LEU A 27 -9.31 -3.61 13.12
C LEU A 27 -9.22 -2.09 13.27
N ARG A 28 -10.30 -1.37 12.92
CA ARG A 28 -10.38 0.10 13.04
C ARG A 28 -10.37 0.57 14.50
N GLN A 29 -11.05 -0.16 15.39
CA GLN A 29 -11.22 0.24 16.78
C GLN A 29 -9.99 -0.08 17.65
N ARG A 30 -9.33 -1.22 17.43
CA ARG A 30 -8.27 -1.72 18.33
C ARG A 30 -6.87 -1.20 18.01
N TYR A 31 -6.60 -0.87 16.75
CA TYR A 31 -5.26 -0.56 16.27
C TYR A 31 -5.20 0.84 15.68
N GLY A 32 -4.01 1.43 15.59
CA GLY A 32 -3.78 2.76 15.03
C GLY A 32 -3.01 3.67 15.98
N ALA A 33 -3.03 4.98 15.69
CA ALA A 33 -2.28 5.98 16.45
C ALA A 33 -2.74 6.12 17.91
N HIS A 34 -3.98 5.74 18.23
CA HIS A 34 -4.52 5.81 19.60
C HIS A 34 -4.06 4.65 20.49
N ALA A 35 -3.55 3.56 19.92
CA ALA A 35 -3.06 2.43 20.70
C ALA A 35 -1.64 2.71 21.23
N GLN A 36 -1.43 2.51 22.54
CA GLN A 36 -0.16 2.82 23.23
C GLN A 36 0.93 1.74 23.05
N VAL A 37 0.88 0.98 21.96
CA VAL A 37 1.81 -0.11 21.65
C VAL A 37 2.63 0.29 20.42
N ARG A 38 3.86 -0.21 20.30
CA ARG A 38 4.71 0.06 19.13
C ARG A 38 4.02 -0.37 17.83
N PHE A 39 4.17 0.40 16.76
CA PHE A 39 3.51 0.12 15.49
C PHE A 39 3.87 -1.26 14.94
N SER A 40 5.12 -1.71 15.06
CA SER A 40 5.53 -3.07 14.67
C SER A 40 4.68 -4.16 15.33
N ASP A 41 4.47 -4.04 16.64
CA ASP A 41 3.76 -5.05 17.42
C ASP A 41 2.25 -5.00 17.12
N GLN A 42 1.73 -3.79 16.86
CA GLN A 42 0.37 -3.61 16.38
C GLN A 42 0.16 -4.24 15.00
N VAL A 43 1.11 -4.10 14.07
CA VAL A 43 1.03 -4.71 12.73
C VAL A 43 0.92 -6.22 12.84
N ASP A 44 1.76 -6.85 13.67
CA ASP A 44 1.75 -8.30 13.82
C ASP A 44 0.46 -8.80 14.50
N ALA A 45 -0.04 -8.07 15.50
CA ALA A 45 -1.33 -8.38 16.14
C ALA A 45 -2.52 -8.19 15.20
N ALA A 46 -2.52 -7.12 14.41
CA ALA A 46 -3.54 -6.83 13.41
C ALA A 46 -3.52 -7.85 12.26
N ALA A 47 -2.34 -8.30 11.83
CA ALA A 47 -2.21 -9.36 10.83
C ALA A 47 -2.77 -10.69 11.34
N ARG A 48 -2.53 -11.04 12.63
CA ARG A 48 -3.11 -12.23 13.25
C ARG A 48 -4.63 -12.15 13.40
N LEU A 49 -5.19 -10.97 13.65
CA LEU A 49 -6.65 -10.77 13.67
C LEU A 49 -7.27 -11.11 12.31
N LEU A 50 -6.57 -10.79 11.22
CA LEU A 50 -7.00 -10.97 9.84
C LEU A 50 -6.57 -12.33 9.25
N ASP A 51 -6.34 -13.35 10.09
CA ASP A 51 -6.00 -14.69 9.59
C ASP A 51 -7.21 -15.39 8.94
N GLY A 52 -6.94 -16.22 7.93
CA GLY A 52 -7.95 -16.94 7.14
C GLY A 52 -8.53 -16.15 5.96
N ASP A 53 -9.46 -16.78 5.24
CA ASP A 53 -9.98 -16.26 3.96
C ASP A 53 -10.83 -14.98 4.13
N ASP A 54 -11.68 -14.91 5.16
CA ASP A 54 -12.42 -13.67 5.47
C ASP A 54 -11.48 -12.51 5.83
N GLY A 55 -10.41 -12.81 6.57
CA GLY A 55 -9.40 -11.83 6.92
C GLY A 55 -8.60 -11.37 5.70
N LEU A 56 -8.33 -12.26 4.74
CA LEU A 56 -7.74 -11.91 3.45
C LEU A 56 -8.65 -10.99 2.63
N VAL A 57 -9.96 -11.26 2.57
CA VAL A 57 -10.94 -10.36 1.93
C VAL A 57 -10.92 -8.97 2.58
N VAL A 58 -10.91 -8.92 3.92
CA VAL A 58 -10.83 -7.66 4.66
C VAL A 58 -9.51 -6.94 4.37
N ALA A 59 -8.38 -7.64 4.31
CA ALA A 59 -7.09 -7.06 3.98
C ALA A 59 -7.07 -6.44 2.57
N VAL A 60 -7.64 -7.14 1.58
CA VAL A 60 -7.80 -6.61 0.22
C VAL A 60 -8.67 -5.36 0.20
N ARG A 61 -9.75 -5.36 0.99
CA ARG A 61 -10.64 -4.20 1.15
C ARG A 61 -9.89 -3.02 1.77
N VAL A 62 -9.11 -3.21 2.83
CA VAL A 62 -8.31 -2.15 3.48
C VAL A 62 -7.31 -1.53 2.50
N VAL A 63 -6.56 -2.34 1.75
CA VAL A 63 -5.62 -1.84 0.74
C VAL A 63 -6.33 -1.02 -0.34
N SER A 64 -7.50 -1.47 -0.78
CA SER A 64 -8.29 -0.79 -1.81
C SER A 64 -8.87 0.53 -1.29
N GLU A 65 -9.52 0.52 -0.12
CA GLU A 65 -10.08 1.72 0.53
C GLU A 65 -8.98 2.76 0.78
N ALA A 66 -7.82 2.35 1.31
CA ALA A 66 -6.71 3.27 1.55
C ALA A 66 -6.20 3.95 0.27
N ALA A 67 -6.11 3.21 -0.84
CA ALA A 67 -5.71 3.76 -2.13
C ALA A 67 -6.80 4.67 -2.75
N ASP A 68 -8.07 4.29 -2.66
CA ASP A 68 -9.19 5.11 -3.13
C ASP A 68 -9.28 6.43 -2.35
N GLU A 69 -9.14 6.38 -1.03
CA GLU A 69 -9.14 7.55 -0.14
C GLU A 69 -7.93 8.46 -0.41
N ALA A 70 -6.74 7.89 -0.61
CA ALA A 70 -5.54 8.69 -0.90
C ALA A 70 -5.64 9.40 -2.25
N TYR A 71 -6.23 8.74 -3.26
CA TYR A 71 -6.52 9.35 -4.54
C TYR A 71 -7.55 10.48 -4.41
N ALA A 72 -8.63 10.27 -3.66
CA ALA A 72 -9.67 11.27 -3.43
C ALA A 72 -9.10 12.51 -2.72
N ASP A 73 -8.30 12.32 -1.67
CA ASP A 73 -7.64 13.41 -0.95
C ASP A 73 -6.69 14.21 -1.85
N LEU A 74 -5.83 13.55 -2.64
CA LEU A 74 -4.96 14.27 -3.59
C LEU A 74 -5.74 15.05 -4.65
N ARG A 75 -6.90 14.54 -5.09
CA ARG A 75 -7.77 15.30 -6.01
C ARG A 75 -8.35 16.54 -5.34
N ALA A 76 -8.78 16.43 -4.09
CA ALA A 76 -9.25 17.59 -3.33
C ALA A 76 -8.13 18.63 -3.16
N GLN A 77 -6.93 18.19 -2.75
CA GLN A 77 -5.77 19.08 -2.61
C GLN A 77 -5.38 19.75 -3.94
N ALA A 78 -5.38 19.02 -5.05
CA ALA A 78 -5.10 19.56 -6.38
C ALA A 78 -6.13 20.62 -6.79
N HIS A 79 -7.40 20.40 -6.50
CA HIS A 79 -8.47 21.36 -6.72
C HIS A 79 -8.29 22.62 -5.86
N ASP A 80 -7.95 22.46 -4.57
CA ASP A 80 -7.70 23.59 -3.66
C ASP A 80 -6.50 24.43 -4.09
N VAL A 81 -5.45 23.81 -4.63
CA VAL A 81 -4.32 24.54 -5.23
C VAL A 81 -4.79 25.30 -6.46
N GLN A 82 -5.59 24.67 -7.34
CA GLN A 82 -6.14 25.35 -8.51
C GLN A 82 -6.98 26.57 -8.13
N LEU A 83 -7.84 26.48 -7.11
CA LEU A 83 -8.64 27.61 -6.64
C LEU A 83 -7.78 28.76 -6.12
N ARG A 84 -6.69 28.46 -5.40
CA ARG A 84 -5.82 29.47 -4.79
C ARG A 84 -4.86 30.12 -5.78
N THR A 85 -4.39 29.40 -6.79
CA THR A 85 -3.30 29.86 -7.66
C THR A 85 -3.67 29.92 -9.15
N GLY A 86 -4.88 29.51 -9.53
CA GLY A 86 -5.30 29.38 -10.93
C GLY A 86 -4.62 28.24 -11.71
N ARG A 87 -3.72 27.47 -11.07
CA ARG A 87 -2.92 26.43 -11.73
C ARG A 87 -3.65 25.10 -11.70
N ARG A 88 -3.97 24.55 -12.88
CA ARG A 88 -4.60 23.23 -12.99
C ARG A 88 -3.58 22.12 -12.77
N LEU A 89 -3.77 21.34 -11.73
CA LEU A 89 -2.97 20.14 -11.45
C LEU A 89 -3.75 18.89 -11.84
N VAL A 90 -3.10 17.95 -12.53
CA VAL A 90 -3.72 16.68 -12.96
C VAL A 90 -3.27 15.55 -12.04
N VAL A 91 -4.23 14.92 -11.37
CA VAL A 91 -3.98 13.73 -10.54
C VAL A 91 -4.16 12.48 -11.39
N HIS A 92 -3.06 11.81 -11.71
CA HIS A 92 -3.08 10.59 -12.50
C HIS A 92 -2.83 9.35 -11.64
N ARG A 93 -3.87 8.54 -11.47
CA ARG A 93 -3.87 7.40 -10.54
C ARG A 93 -2.79 6.34 -10.78
N ARG A 94 -2.35 6.16 -12.03
CA ARG A 94 -1.29 5.18 -12.36
C ARG A 94 0.12 5.76 -12.27
N ASN A 95 0.24 7.06 -11.99
CA ASN A 95 1.52 7.76 -11.92
C ASN A 95 1.36 9.12 -11.22
N TYR A 96 1.62 9.17 -9.92
CA TYR A 96 1.53 10.41 -9.14
C TYR A 96 2.78 11.27 -9.24
N ARG A 97 3.89 10.74 -9.77
CA ARG A 97 5.19 11.42 -9.77
C ARG A 97 5.18 12.78 -10.48
N PRO A 98 4.52 12.97 -11.64
CA PRO A 98 4.41 14.29 -12.27
C PRO A 98 3.75 15.33 -11.35
N LEU A 99 2.64 14.96 -10.70
CA LEU A 99 1.94 15.82 -9.75
C LEU A 99 2.87 16.23 -8.60
N TRP A 100 3.56 15.25 -8.00
CA TRP A 100 4.46 15.50 -6.88
C TRP A 100 5.69 16.32 -7.27
N LYS A 101 6.27 16.11 -8.46
CA LYS A 101 7.36 16.95 -8.99
C LYS A 101 6.91 18.40 -9.18
N GLU A 102 5.68 18.58 -9.64
CA GLU A 102 5.13 19.91 -9.98
C GLU A 102 4.70 20.70 -8.74
N ALA A 103 4.05 20.04 -7.79
CA ALA A 103 3.33 20.69 -6.69
C ALA A 103 3.69 20.14 -5.30
N GLY A 104 4.70 19.28 -5.18
CA GLY A 104 5.04 18.57 -3.93
C GLY A 104 5.09 19.45 -2.67
N PRO A 105 5.74 20.63 -2.68
CA PRO A 105 5.75 21.53 -1.53
C PRO A 105 4.38 22.13 -1.14
N ALA A 106 3.40 22.12 -2.06
CA ALA A 106 2.04 22.60 -1.85
C ALA A 106 1.06 21.47 -1.48
N LEU A 107 1.50 20.22 -1.53
CA LEU A 107 0.70 19.04 -1.22
C LEU A 107 1.10 18.47 0.15
N ARG A 108 0.10 17.96 0.87
CA ARG A 108 0.27 17.19 2.08
C ARG A 108 0.28 15.70 1.73
N TRP A 109 1.03 14.92 2.49
CA TRP A 109 1.05 13.47 2.32
C TRP A 109 -0.31 12.86 2.71
N PRO A 110 -1.02 12.18 1.80
CA PRO A 110 -2.42 11.83 2.02
C PRO A 110 -2.63 10.69 3.01
N LEU A 111 -1.61 9.84 3.22
CA LEU A 111 -1.78 8.54 3.88
C LEU A 111 -2.06 8.61 5.39
N PHE A 112 -1.74 9.71 6.09
CA PHE A 112 -2.05 9.84 7.54
C PHE A 112 -3.43 10.40 7.85
N THR A 113 -4.07 11.06 6.89
CA THR A 113 -5.32 11.80 7.09
C THR A 113 -6.48 11.18 6.31
N LEU A 114 -6.37 9.89 5.98
CA LEU A 114 -7.34 9.21 5.14
C LEU A 114 -8.71 9.07 5.85
N PRO A 115 -9.82 9.42 5.17
CA PRO A 115 -11.16 9.24 5.68
C PRO A 115 -11.59 7.76 5.66
N GLY A 116 -11.02 6.96 6.56
CA GLY A 116 -11.32 5.52 6.67
C GLY A 116 -10.84 4.89 7.98
N GLY A 117 -10.15 5.66 8.82
CA GLY A 117 -9.64 5.21 10.12
C GLY A 117 -8.44 4.25 10.01
N PHE A 118 -7.78 4.19 8.85
CA PHE A 118 -6.60 3.34 8.65
C PHE A 118 -5.33 4.12 8.83
N HIS A 119 -4.52 3.73 9.81
CA HIS A 119 -3.16 4.23 9.94
C HIS A 119 -2.25 3.51 8.93
N PRO A 120 -1.43 4.25 8.17
CA PRO A 120 -0.63 3.66 7.10
C PRO A 120 0.41 2.67 7.62
N TYR A 121 0.97 2.93 8.80
CA TYR A 121 2.01 2.07 9.39
C TYR A 121 1.45 0.97 10.28
N VAL A 122 0.12 0.87 10.44
CA VAL A 122 -0.51 -0.17 11.25
C VAL A 122 -1.50 -0.97 10.43
N GLN A 123 -2.72 -0.47 10.20
CA GLN A 123 -3.76 -1.23 9.52
C GLN A 123 -3.40 -1.51 8.07
N VAL A 124 -2.88 -0.52 7.34
CA VAL A 124 -2.48 -0.73 5.93
C VAL A 124 -1.28 -1.68 5.87
N ALA A 125 -0.26 -1.48 6.71
CA ALA A 125 0.89 -2.38 6.80
C ALA A 125 0.49 -3.83 7.14
N ALA A 126 -0.44 -4.02 8.08
CA ALA A 126 -0.98 -5.35 8.44
C ALA A 126 -1.76 -5.98 7.29
N ALA A 127 -2.62 -5.21 6.61
CA ALA A 127 -3.35 -5.68 5.44
C ALA A 127 -2.39 -6.10 4.31
N VAL A 128 -1.34 -5.32 4.04
CA VAL A 128 -0.30 -5.66 3.07
C VAL A 128 0.41 -6.96 3.42
N VAL A 129 0.66 -7.23 4.71
CA VAL A 129 1.26 -8.50 5.17
C VAL A 129 0.34 -9.68 4.92
N VAL A 130 -0.94 -9.55 5.27
CA VAL A 130 -1.96 -10.59 5.08
C VAL A 130 -2.13 -10.90 3.60
N VAL A 131 -2.21 -9.87 2.75
CA VAL A 131 -2.24 -10.03 1.28
C VAL A 131 -1.01 -10.76 0.77
N GLY A 132 0.19 -10.39 1.25
CA GLY A 132 1.43 -11.04 0.84
C GLY A 132 1.54 -12.49 1.30
N GLY A 133 1.04 -12.82 2.49
CA GLY A 133 0.98 -14.20 3.00
C GLY A 133 -0.08 -15.05 2.30
N GLY A 134 -1.19 -14.42 1.89
CA GLY A 134 -2.31 -15.05 1.19
C GLY A 134 -2.21 -15.02 -0.33
N ALA A 135 -1.08 -14.62 -0.92
CA ALA A 135 -0.96 -14.36 -2.37
C ALA A 135 -1.44 -15.52 -3.25
N SER A 136 -1.08 -16.76 -2.92
CA SER A 136 -1.49 -17.97 -3.66
C SER A 136 -2.97 -18.34 -3.52
N ARG A 137 -3.67 -17.72 -2.56
CA ARG A 137 -5.10 -17.91 -2.30
C ARG A 137 -5.96 -16.78 -2.85
N LEU A 138 -5.37 -15.68 -3.33
CA LEU A 138 -6.12 -14.50 -3.77
C LEU A 138 -7.19 -14.85 -4.81
N ASP A 139 -6.84 -15.64 -5.84
CA ASP A 139 -7.78 -16.08 -6.90
C ASP A 139 -9.00 -16.86 -6.37
N LYS A 140 -8.95 -17.38 -5.14
CA LYS A 140 -10.08 -18.07 -4.51
C LYS A 140 -11.04 -17.13 -3.81
N VAL A 141 -10.62 -15.90 -3.48
CA VAL A 141 -11.40 -14.94 -2.70
C VAL A 141 -11.70 -13.64 -3.46
N THR A 142 -10.87 -13.25 -4.43
CA THR A 142 -11.03 -12.01 -5.22
C THR A 142 -10.16 -12.02 -6.48
N ASP A 143 -10.47 -11.16 -7.45
CA ASP A 143 -9.56 -10.89 -8.57
C ASP A 143 -8.29 -10.16 -8.05
N PRO A 144 -7.07 -10.70 -8.27
CA PRO A 144 -5.83 -10.06 -7.85
C PRO A 144 -5.43 -8.86 -8.71
N ARG A 145 -5.96 -8.69 -9.93
CA ARG A 145 -5.52 -7.62 -10.86
C ARG A 145 -5.80 -6.21 -10.32
N PRO A 146 -7.01 -5.89 -9.81
CA PRO A 146 -7.26 -4.60 -9.17
C PRO A 146 -6.36 -4.38 -7.95
N LEU A 147 -6.17 -5.42 -7.13
CA LEU A 147 -5.35 -5.35 -5.92
C LEU A 147 -3.89 -5.01 -6.23
N VAL A 148 -3.26 -5.66 -7.20
CA VAL A 148 -1.89 -5.34 -7.62
C VAL A 148 -1.78 -3.88 -8.08
N THR A 149 -2.80 -3.38 -8.78
CA THR A 149 -2.85 -1.96 -9.17
C THR A 149 -2.86 -1.05 -7.93
N ARG A 150 -3.65 -1.38 -6.90
CA ARG A 150 -3.70 -0.63 -5.63
C ARG A 150 -2.41 -0.70 -4.83
N LEU A 151 -1.75 -1.86 -4.79
CA LEU A 151 -0.45 -2.00 -4.12
C LEU A 151 0.62 -1.13 -4.80
N PHE A 152 0.67 -1.12 -6.13
CA PHE A 152 1.56 -0.22 -6.87
C PHE A 152 1.20 1.25 -6.69
N GLU A 153 -0.09 1.57 -6.58
CA GLU A 153 -0.60 2.91 -6.31
C GLU A 153 -0.08 3.43 -4.95
N LEU A 154 -0.22 2.64 -3.89
CA LEU A 154 0.27 2.98 -2.55
C LEU A 154 1.80 3.08 -2.50
N LEU A 155 2.50 2.21 -3.22
CA LEU A 155 3.96 2.25 -3.35
C LEU A 155 4.43 3.53 -4.04
N ASP A 156 3.80 3.92 -5.16
CA ASP A 156 4.11 5.16 -5.87
C ASP A 156 3.80 6.39 -5.01
N LEU A 157 2.62 6.43 -4.38
CA LEU A 157 2.23 7.51 -3.47
C LEU A 157 3.21 7.72 -2.32
N THR A 158 3.66 6.62 -1.70
CA THR A 158 4.61 6.67 -0.59
C THR A 158 5.97 7.19 -1.06
N THR A 159 6.52 6.60 -2.12
CA THR A 159 7.86 6.94 -2.60
C THR A 159 7.94 8.31 -3.29
N ALA A 160 6.89 8.74 -3.98
CA ALA A 160 6.81 10.09 -4.55
C ALA A 160 6.72 11.16 -3.45
N GLY A 161 6.01 10.89 -2.34
CA GLY A 161 5.98 11.76 -1.17
C GLY A 161 7.36 11.96 -0.54
N TRP A 162 8.18 10.89 -0.48
CA TRP A 162 9.55 10.97 0.04
C TRP A 162 10.45 11.83 -0.85
N GLU A 163 10.39 11.62 -2.17
CA GLU A 163 11.29 12.32 -3.10
C GLU A 163 10.93 13.79 -3.33
N TYR A 164 9.63 14.12 -3.34
CA TYR A 164 9.16 15.44 -3.80
C TYR A 164 8.25 16.15 -2.79
N GLY A 165 7.62 15.41 -1.88
CA GLY A 165 6.70 15.94 -0.86
C GLY A 165 7.34 16.33 0.46
N ARG A 166 8.68 16.24 0.57
CA ARG A 166 9.43 16.46 1.82
C ARG A 166 8.97 15.58 2.98
N VAL A 167 8.43 14.39 2.67
CA VAL A 167 8.04 13.41 3.68
C VAL A 167 9.32 12.75 4.17
N ARG A 168 9.62 12.92 5.46
CA ARG A 168 10.77 12.28 6.11
C ARG A 168 10.60 10.76 6.07
N VAL A 169 11.64 10.05 5.69
CA VAL A 169 11.67 8.58 5.72
C VAL A 169 12.10 8.15 7.11
N ASP A 170 11.17 7.63 7.91
CA ASP A 170 11.49 6.96 9.17
C ASP A 170 11.47 5.42 9.02
N THR A 171 11.78 4.71 10.09
CA THR A 171 11.80 3.24 10.10
C THR A 171 10.43 2.62 9.81
N ASP A 172 9.33 3.26 10.20
CA ASP A 172 7.97 2.75 9.98
C ASP A 172 7.56 2.90 8.51
N ALA A 173 7.89 4.05 7.91
CA ALA A 173 7.71 4.31 6.49
C ALA A 173 8.58 3.36 5.63
N ALA A 174 9.85 3.15 6.01
CA ALA A 174 10.73 2.20 5.35
C ALA A 174 10.18 0.77 5.43
N ALA A 175 9.68 0.35 6.59
CA ALA A 175 9.06 -0.96 6.78
C ALA A 175 7.79 -1.14 5.94
N LEU A 176 6.94 -0.10 5.82
CA LEU A 176 5.77 -0.15 4.95
C LEU A 176 6.16 -0.38 3.49
N VAL A 177 7.15 0.35 2.97
CA VAL A 177 7.61 0.18 1.58
C VAL A 177 8.23 -1.19 1.34
N GLU A 178 9.01 -1.70 2.29
CA GLU A 178 9.57 -3.06 2.20
C GLU A 178 8.47 -4.13 2.15
N ARG A 179 7.43 -4.00 2.99
CA ARG A 179 6.26 -4.88 2.99
C ARG A 179 5.49 -4.76 1.66
N LEU A 180 5.24 -3.55 1.18
CA LEU A 180 4.58 -3.33 -0.12
C LEU A 180 5.36 -3.98 -1.27
N ASN A 181 6.66 -3.75 -1.35
CA ASN A 181 7.52 -4.29 -2.41
C ASN A 181 7.50 -5.83 -2.38
N THR A 182 7.75 -6.42 -1.21
CA THR A 182 7.72 -7.89 -1.04
C THR A 182 6.35 -8.47 -1.36
N THR A 183 5.26 -7.84 -0.91
CA THR A 183 3.90 -8.29 -1.19
C THR A 183 3.58 -8.21 -2.68
N VAL A 184 3.94 -7.11 -3.36
CA VAL A 184 3.77 -7.01 -4.82
C VAL A 184 4.49 -8.14 -5.54
N GLY A 185 5.76 -8.41 -5.19
CA GLY A 185 6.51 -9.52 -5.78
C GLY A 185 5.81 -10.88 -5.59
N ARG A 186 5.34 -11.16 -4.38
CA ARG A 186 4.60 -12.40 -4.08
C ARG A 186 3.29 -12.52 -4.85
N VAL A 187 2.53 -11.45 -4.95
CA VAL A 187 1.26 -11.46 -5.69
C VAL A 187 1.52 -11.64 -7.18
N LEU A 188 2.47 -10.92 -7.78
CA LEU A 188 2.84 -11.10 -9.19
C LEU A 188 3.30 -12.53 -9.49
N ALA A 189 4.12 -13.12 -8.62
CA ALA A 189 4.59 -14.50 -8.78
C ALA A 189 3.48 -15.55 -8.66
N ALA A 190 2.39 -15.23 -7.95
CA ALA A 190 1.22 -16.10 -7.83
C ALA A 190 0.24 -15.97 -9.01
N MET A 191 0.37 -14.94 -9.85
CA MET A 191 -0.52 -14.70 -10.98
C MET A 191 -0.08 -15.48 -12.23
N ASP A 192 -1.02 -16.12 -12.91
CA ASP A 192 -0.76 -16.85 -14.16
C ASP A 192 -0.32 -15.90 -15.32
N ASP A 193 -0.83 -14.66 -15.35
CA ASP A 193 -0.52 -13.62 -16.34
C ASP A 193 -0.38 -12.25 -15.64
N PRO A 194 0.80 -11.96 -15.06
CA PRO A 194 1.02 -10.73 -14.31
C PRO A 194 1.06 -9.49 -15.23
N PRO A 195 0.49 -8.35 -14.81
CA PRO A 195 0.56 -7.11 -15.58
C PRO A 195 2.01 -6.60 -15.68
N ARG A 196 2.31 -5.83 -16.73
CA ARG A 196 3.60 -5.15 -16.86
C ARG A 196 3.81 -4.16 -15.71
N LEU A 197 5.06 -4.04 -15.26
CA LEU A 197 5.44 -3.07 -14.23
C LEU A 197 5.09 -1.63 -14.66
N PRO A 198 4.41 -0.85 -13.80
CA PRO A 198 3.95 0.48 -14.16
C PRO A 198 5.14 1.44 -14.35
N PRO A 199 4.97 2.54 -15.11
CA PRO A 199 6.04 3.50 -15.38
C PRO A 199 6.79 4.03 -14.14
N PRO A 200 6.12 4.37 -13.01
CA PRO A 200 6.81 4.82 -11.79
C PRO A 200 7.80 3.81 -11.23
N VAL A 201 7.42 2.53 -11.21
CA VAL A 201 8.26 1.43 -10.71
C VAL A 201 9.48 1.25 -11.61
N ARG A 202 9.29 1.27 -12.93
CA ARG A 202 10.40 1.20 -13.88
C ARG A 202 11.33 2.41 -13.78
N GLU A 203 10.81 3.61 -13.49
CA GLU A 203 11.63 4.80 -13.23
C GLU A 203 12.50 4.61 -11.98
N LEU A 204 11.92 4.14 -10.87
CA LEU A 204 12.65 3.88 -9.61
C LEU A 204 13.70 2.78 -9.78
N MET A 205 13.35 1.68 -10.47
CA MET A 205 14.27 0.58 -10.75
C MET A 205 15.44 0.95 -11.66
N ARG A 206 15.45 2.12 -12.31
CA ARG A 206 16.61 2.62 -13.06
C ARG A 206 17.57 3.46 -12.21
N ARG A 207 17.13 3.87 -11.02
CA ARG A 207 17.90 4.70 -10.11
C ARG A 207 18.71 3.84 -9.14
N ASN A 208 19.73 4.45 -8.55
CA ASN A 208 20.59 3.81 -7.56
C ASN A 208 20.87 4.73 -6.36
N ASN A 209 20.02 5.72 -6.13
CA ASN A 209 20.13 6.61 -4.97
C ASN A 209 19.67 5.91 -3.70
N ALA A 210 20.39 6.16 -2.61
CA ALA A 210 19.98 5.78 -1.27
C ALA A 210 19.28 6.97 -0.59
N LEU A 211 18.27 6.68 0.22
CA LEU A 211 17.60 7.64 1.09
C LEU A 211 17.97 7.33 2.54
N ASP A 212 18.26 8.36 3.32
CA ASP A 212 18.49 8.22 4.76
C ASP A 212 17.19 7.80 5.45
N VAL A 213 17.28 6.77 6.29
CA VAL A 213 16.19 6.29 7.15
C VAL A 213 16.43 6.80 8.55
N HIS A 214 15.43 7.46 9.10
CA HIS A 214 15.52 8.11 10.39
C HIS A 214 14.84 7.35 11.52
N ASP A 215 15.32 7.57 12.74
CA ASP A 215 14.58 7.19 13.95
C ASP A 215 13.29 8.04 14.05
N PRO A 216 12.11 7.42 14.28
CA PRO A 216 10.85 8.16 14.42
C PRO A 216 10.82 9.03 15.69
N SER A 217 11.54 8.62 16.74
CA SER A 217 11.60 9.30 18.04
C SER A 217 12.74 10.31 18.17
N ARG A 218 13.72 10.30 17.25
CA ARG A 218 14.94 11.14 17.34
C ARG A 218 15.35 11.73 15.99
N PRO A 219 15.97 12.92 15.94
CA PRO A 219 16.50 13.50 14.71
C PRO A 219 17.83 12.86 14.28
N ARG A 220 17.87 11.52 14.17
CA ARG A 220 19.09 10.75 13.83
C ARG A 220 18.82 9.83 12.64
N VAL A 221 19.80 9.69 11.75
CA VAL A 221 19.83 8.66 10.70
C VAL A 221 20.25 7.33 11.33
N VAL A 222 19.46 6.28 11.12
CA VAL A 222 19.67 4.93 11.64
C VAL A 222 19.96 3.91 10.55
N GLY A 223 19.84 4.29 9.28
CA GLY A 223 20.17 3.44 8.14
C GLY A 223 19.92 4.15 6.81
N THR A 224 19.98 3.40 5.73
CA THR A 224 19.69 3.90 4.37
C THR A 224 18.89 2.87 3.58
N ILE A 225 18.04 3.32 2.67
CA ILE A 225 17.28 2.46 1.77
C ILE A 225 17.53 2.84 0.30
N ASN A 226 17.91 1.88 -0.53
CA ASN A 226 18.00 2.03 -1.98
C ASN A 226 16.81 1.34 -2.64
N LEU A 227 15.77 2.13 -2.91
CA LEU A 227 14.50 1.63 -3.46
C LEU A 227 14.68 0.96 -4.82
N GLY A 228 15.50 1.54 -5.69
CA GLY A 228 15.74 1.00 -7.03
C GLY A 228 16.38 -0.38 -6.97
N ALA A 229 17.42 -0.55 -6.14
CA ALA A 229 18.05 -1.84 -5.92
C ALA A 229 17.08 -2.85 -5.33
N ARG A 230 16.35 -2.47 -4.29
CA ARG A 230 15.41 -3.36 -3.61
C ARG A 230 14.24 -3.80 -4.49
N MET A 231 13.72 -2.91 -5.34
CA MET A 231 12.68 -3.27 -6.32
C MET A 231 13.20 -4.23 -7.39
N ARG A 232 14.46 -4.06 -7.85
CA ARG A 232 15.08 -5.00 -8.80
C ARG A 232 15.23 -6.39 -8.20
N GLU A 233 15.71 -6.49 -6.96
CA GLU A 233 15.83 -7.78 -6.25
C GLU A 233 14.50 -8.50 -6.10
N VAL A 234 13.40 -7.78 -5.87
CA VAL A 234 12.10 -8.40 -5.56
C VAL A 234 11.24 -8.64 -6.81
N LEU A 235 11.28 -7.72 -7.79
CA LEU A 235 10.35 -7.73 -8.93
C LEU A 235 10.95 -8.35 -10.21
N LEU A 236 12.25 -8.66 -10.21
CA LEU A 236 12.94 -9.34 -11.33
C LEU A 236 13.47 -10.73 -10.94
N ALA A 237 13.21 -11.18 -9.72
CA ALA A 237 13.59 -12.50 -9.23
C ALA A 237 12.70 -13.62 -9.78
#